data_AF-A0A0W8DV88-F1
#
_entry.id   AF-A0A0W8DV88-F1
#
_cell.length_a   1.000
_cell.length_b   1.000
_cell.length_c   1.000
_cell.angle_alpha   90.00
_cell.angle_beta   90.00
_cell.angle_gamma   90.00
#
_symmetry.space_group_name_H-M   'P 1'
#
loop_
_entity.id
_entity.type
_entity.pdbx_description
1 polymer ?
#
loop_
_entity_poly.entity_id
_entity_poly.type
_entity_poly.pdbx_seq_one_letter_code
_entity_poly.pdbx_strand_id
1 'polypeptide(L)'
;MDFLKAVMARDLDAGMVLGVDALARNWAVYTQYFRDVQIRLDRLDQVAENSLVATTTTSITITRNSLTKIFPHLMSDDFDYDKEREWSRIAGRLVNQRLVMRGSVHFNWDGTSNRVMGLITQADMVSPLLQLLGNLEDVSRVFRRARINPESNIVPGEYLDQYTLSY
;
A
#
# COMPACT_ATOMS: atom_id res chain seq x y z
N MET A 1 6.96 -16.05 10.95
CA MET A 1 7.57 -16.13 9.60
C MET A 1 7.57 -17.54 9.03
N ASP A 2 7.61 -18.58 9.87
CA ASP A 2 7.73 -19.98 9.42
C ASP A 2 6.61 -20.43 8.48
N PHE A 3 5.35 -20.04 8.76
CA PHE A 3 4.23 -20.34 7.87
C PHE A 3 4.44 -19.77 6.46
N LEU A 4 4.78 -18.48 6.34
CA LEU A 4 4.99 -17.85 5.04
C LEU A 4 6.16 -18.51 4.29
N LYS A 5 7.26 -18.83 4.99
CA LYS A 5 8.42 -19.53 4.40
C LYS A 5 8.11 -20.97 3.98
N ALA A 6 7.10 -21.60 4.59
CA ALA A 6 6.67 -22.95 4.22
C ALA A 6 5.78 -22.96 2.96
N VAL A 7 4.92 -21.95 2.78
CA VAL A 7 3.91 -21.90 1.70
C VAL A 7 4.30 -21.03 0.51
N MET A 8 5.28 -20.13 0.65
CA MET A 8 5.75 -19.24 -0.41
C MET A 8 7.14 -19.63 -0.89
N ALA A 9 7.41 -19.38 -2.16
CA ALA A 9 8.74 -19.54 -2.75
C ALA A 9 9.73 -18.52 -2.17
N ARG A 10 11.02 -18.84 -2.18
CA ARG A 10 12.06 -17.95 -1.62
C ARG A 10 12.20 -16.67 -2.44
N ASP A 11 12.00 -16.81 -3.75
CA ASP A 11 12.02 -15.79 -4.81
C ASP A 11 10.61 -15.33 -5.20
N LEU A 12 9.64 -15.41 -4.28
CA LEU A 12 8.28 -14.90 -4.46
C LEU A 12 8.28 -13.50 -5.09
N ASP A 13 7.60 -13.35 -6.23
CA ASP A 13 7.32 -12.05 -6.81
C ASP A 13 6.11 -11.42 -6.11
N ALA A 14 6.34 -10.35 -5.33
CA ALA A 14 5.29 -9.59 -4.67
C ALA A 14 5.12 -8.18 -5.30
N GLY A 15 5.43 -8.05 -6.59
CA GLY A 15 5.32 -6.81 -7.35
C GLY A 15 6.45 -5.84 -7.03
N MET A 16 6.24 -4.95 -6.06
CA MET A 16 7.24 -3.93 -5.69
C MET A 16 8.42 -4.51 -4.89
N VAL A 17 8.29 -5.73 -4.36
CA VAL A 17 9.32 -6.38 -3.54
C VAL A 17 9.48 -7.84 -3.94
N LEU A 18 10.70 -8.36 -3.76
CA LEU A 18 11.05 -9.76 -4.07
C LEU A 18 11.35 -10.54 -2.78
N GLY A 19 10.69 -11.69 -2.63
CA GLY A 19 10.90 -12.64 -1.55
C GLY A 19 10.07 -12.38 -0.29
N VAL A 20 9.89 -13.45 0.48
CA VAL A 20 8.99 -13.51 1.66
C VAL A 20 9.37 -12.52 2.75
N ASP A 21 10.67 -12.35 3.01
CA ASP A 21 11.14 -11.44 4.05
C ASP A 21 10.90 -9.96 3.66
N ALA A 22 11.00 -9.63 2.36
CA ALA A 22 10.71 -8.28 1.87
C ALA A 22 9.21 -7.97 1.89
N LEU A 23 8.37 -8.94 1.52
CA LEU A 23 6.91 -8.86 1.68
C LEU A 23 6.51 -8.59 3.14
N ALA A 24 7.08 -9.36 4.08
CA ALA A 24 6.78 -9.20 5.51
C ALA A 24 7.21 -7.83 6.04
N ARG A 25 8.40 -7.34 5.65
CA ARG A 25 8.84 -5.97 5.99
C ARG A 25 7.91 -4.91 5.41
N ASN A 26 7.53 -5.03 4.14
CA ASN A 26 6.61 -4.10 3.51
C ASN A 26 5.27 -4.01 4.25
N TRP A 27 4.73 -5.15 4.67
CA TRP A 27 3.49 -5.21 5.46
C TRP A 27 3.65 -4.59 6.86
N ALA A 28 4.76 -4.84 7.54
CA ALA A 28 5.07 -4.22 8.83
C ALA A 28 5.13 -2.69 8.72
N VAL A 29 5.79 -2.18 7.68
CA VAL A 29 5.86 -0.73 7.40
C VAL A 29 4.47 -0.16 7.10
N TYR A 30 3.68 -0.84 6.27
CA TYR A 30 2.33 -0.41 5.91
C TYR A 30 1.42 -0.26 7.14
N THR A 31 1.42 -1.26 8.01
CA THR A 31 0.62 -1.28 9.25
C THR A 31 1.14 -0.34 10.34
N GLN A 32 2.40 0.07 10.28
CA GLN A 32 2.93 1.11 11.15
C GLN A 32 2.56 2.52 10.67
N TYR A 33 2.55 2.73 9.35
CA TYR A 33 2.29 4.04 8.77
C TYR A 33 0.81 4.38 8.71
N PHE A 34 -0.07 3.40 8.54
CA PHE A 34 -1.52 3.60 8.57
C PHE A 34 -2.15 3.02 9.84
N ARG A 35 -3.21 3.64 10.34
CA ARG A 35 -4.01 3.07 11.45
C ARG A 35 -5.21 2.30 10.93
N ASP A 36 -5.78 1.45 11.79
CA ASP A 36 -7.03 0.72 11.55
C ASP A 36 -7.05 -0.03 10.22
N VAL A 37 -5.90 -0.60 9.84
CA VAL A 37 -5.72 -1.36 8.62
C VAL A 37 -6.58 -2.62 8.70
N GLN A 38 -7.53 -2.74 7.77
CA GLN A 38 -8.44 -3.88 7.66
C GLN A 38 -8.47 -4.35 6.22
N ILE A 39 -8.28 -5.65 5.99
CA ILE A 39 -8.47 -6.29 4.69
C ILE A 39 -9.62 -7.27 4.83
N ARG A 40 -10.62 -7.13 3.97
CA ARG A 40 -11.76 -8.04 3.88
C ARG A 40 -11.71 -8.74 2.53
N LEU A 41 -11.74 -10.08 2.56
CA LEU A 41 -11.95 -10.89 1.36
C LEU A 41 -13.42 -10.80 0.97
N ASP A 42 -13.68 -10.32 -0.24
CA ASP A 42 -15.04 -10.23 -0.81
C ASP A 42 -15.37 -11.49 -1.62
N ARG A 43 -14.41 -11.94 -2.43
CA ARG A 43 -14.58 -13.09 -3.32
C ARG A 43 -13.22 -13.72 -3.59
N LEU A 44 -13.21 -15.04 -3.81
CA LEU A 44 -12.04 -15.77 -4.25
C LEU A 44 -12.41 -16.57 -5.49
N ASP A 45 -11.71 -16.30 -6.59
CA ASP A 45 -11.97 -16.91 -7.89
C ASP A 45 -10.73 -17.69 -8.35
N GLN A 46 -10.91 -18.92 -8.84
CA GLN A 46 -9.86 -19.64 -9.56
C GLN A 46 -9.90 -19.24 -11.03
N VAL A 47 -8.84 -18.58 -11.49
CA VAL A 47 -8.76 -18.04 -12.87
C VAL A 47 -7.97 -18.94 -13.81
N ALA A 48 -7.12 -19.81 -13.25
CA ALA A 48 -6.44 -20.90 -13.95
C ALA A 48 -6.08 -22.01 -12.95
N GLU A 49 -5.57 -23.14 -13.45
CA GLU A 49 -5.20 -24.31 -12.64
C GLU A 49 -4.34 -23.92 -11.42
N ASN A 50 -3.30 -23.10 -11.64
CA ASN A 50 -2.36 -22.67 -10.60
C ASN A 50 -2.49 -21.17 -10.27
N SER A 51 -3.69 -20.59 -10.39
CA SER A 51 -3.89 -19.15 -10.25
C SER A 51 -5.22 -18.77 -9.62
N LEU A 52 -5.17 -17.95 -8.56
CA LEU A 52 -6.33 -17.46 -7.83
C LEU A 52 -6.34 -15.93 -7.77
N VAL A 53 -7.52 -15.33 -7.94
CA VAL A 53 -7.74 -13.90 -7.71
C VAL A 53 -8.64 -13.72 -6.50
N ALA A 54 -8.13 -13.08 -5.47
CA ALA A 54 -8.90 -12.61 -4.32
C ALA A 54 -9.37 -11.19 -4.58
N THR A 55 -10.67 -10.95 -4.67
CA THR A 55 -11.24 -9.59 -4.63
C THR A 55 -11.29 -9.13 -3.18
N THR A 56 -10.80 -7.93 -2.89
CA THR A 56 -10.69 -7.43 -1.51
C THR A 56 -11.23 -6.01 -1.36
N THR A 57 -11.66 -5.71 -0.14
CA THR A 57 -11.88 -4.35 0.35
C THR A 57 -10.84 -4.06 1.43
N THR A 58 -9.97 -3.09 1.17
CA THR A 58 -8.95 -2.64 2.13
C THR A 58 -9.34 -1.30 2.71
N SER A 59 -9.31 -1.15 4.02
CA SER A 59 -9.58 0.12 4.69
C SER A 59 -8.41 0.55 5.55
N ILE A 60 -8.09 1.84 5.52
CA ILE A 60 -6.99 2.44 6.27
C ILE A 60 -7.42 3.80 6.82
N THR A 61 -6.84 4.22 7.94
CA THR A 61 -6.98 5.57 8.49
C THR A 61 -5.69 6.34 8.26
N ILE A 62 -5.77 7.47 7.54
CA ILE A 62 -4.65 8.41 7.38
C ILE A 62 -4.51 9.21 8.66
N THR A 63 -3.31 9.22 9.22
CA THR A 63 -2.97 9.95 10.46
C THR A 63 -1.91 11.01 10.20
N ARG A 64 -1.58 11.80 11.21
CA ARG A 64 -0.42 12.69 11.15
C ARG A 64 0.88 11.91 10.87
N ASN A 65 1.04 10.71 11.44
CA ASN A 65 2.19 9.84 11.15
C ASN A 65 2.18 9.36 9.70
N SER A 66 1.01 9.01 9.15
CA SER A 66 0.87 8.64 7.74
C SER A 66 1.31 9.79 6.83
N LEU A 67 0.87 11.02 7.14
CA LEU A 67 1.27 12.20 6.37
C LEU A 67 2.78 12.45 6.43
N THR A 68 3.41 12.38 7.60
CA THR A 68 4.87 12.59 7.70
C THR A 68 5.70 11.47 7.07
N LYS A 69 5.21 10.23 7.08
CA LYS A 69 5.96 9.06 6.61
C LYS A 69 5.69 8.66 5.16
N ILE A 70 4.45 8.82 4.67
CA ILE A 70 4.02 8.46 3.31
C ILE A 70 3.93 9.67 2.39
N PHE A 71 3.46 10.81 2.90
CA PHE A 71 3.21 12.02 2.12
C PHE A 71 4.04 13.22 2.62
N PRO A 72 5.36 13.06 2.81
CA PRO A 72 6.19 14.06 3.49
C PRO A 72 6.17 15.43 2.79
N HIS A 73 5.95 15.46 1.48
CA HIS A 73 5.83 16.70 0.70
C HIS A 73 4.59 17.52 1.04
N LEU A 74 3.53 16.90 1.57
CA LEU A 74 2.35 17.62 2.07
C LEU A 74 2.59 18.31 3.42
N MET A 75 3.73 17.99 4.06
CA MET A 75 4.16 18.50 5.36
C MET A 75 5.42 19.38 5.25
N SER A 76 5.89 19.67 4.03
CA SER A 76 7.11 20.45 3.82
C SER A 76 6.81 21.95 3.85
N ASP A 77 7.64 22.70 4.57
CA ASP A 77 7.62 24.16 4.65
C ASP A 77 8.44 24.83 3.52
N ASP A 78 8.59 24.16 2.37
CA ASP A 78 9.40 24.69 1.26
C ASP A 78 8.81 26.03 0.77
N PHE A 79 9.56 27.10 1.09
CA PHE A 79 9.49 28.56 0.94
C PHE A 79 8.63 29.23 -0.17
N ASP A 80 7.57 28.61 -0.65
CA ASP A 80 6.59 29.19 -1.56
C ASP A 80 5.22 29.24 -0.87
N TYR A 81 4.87 30.42 -0.36
CA TYR A 81 3.68 30.67 0.45
C TYR A 81 2.37 30.18 -0.18
N ASP A 82 2.24 30.26 -1.51
CA ASP A 82 1.04 29.80 -2.20
C ASP A 82 0.95 28.27 -2.20
N LYS A 83 2.07 27.59 -2.38
CA LYS A 83 2.14 26.12 -2.30
C LYS A 83 1.91 25.62 -0.89
N GLU A 84 2.48 26.28 0.12
CA GLU A 84 2.32 25.93 1.54
C GLU A 84 0.83 25.87 1.95
N ARG A 85 0.03 26.86 1.50
CA ARG A 85 -1.42 26.88 1.74
C ARG A 85 -2.15 25.73 1.05
N GLU A 86 -1.77 25.41 -0.19
CA GLU A 86 -2.37 24.31 -0.93
C GLU A 86 -2.05 22.94 -0.31
N TRP A 87 -0.78 22.70 0.05
CA TRP A 87 -0.34 21.46 0.70
C TRP A 87 -0.98 21.28 2.07
N SER A 88 -1.03 22.35 2.88
CA SER A 88 -1.71 22.37 4.17
C SER A 88 -3.21 22.08 4.03
N ARG A 89 -3.87 22.60 2.98
CA ARG A 89 -5.28 22.30 2.70
C ARG A 89 -5.49 20.82 2.37
N ILE A 90 -4.65 20.23 1.51
CA ILE A 90 -4.75 18.81 1.16
C ILE A 90 -4.49 17.94 2.40
N ALA A 91 -3.40 18.19 3.13
CA ALA A 91 -3.06 17.48 4.35
C ALA A 91 -4.18 17.54 5.40
N GLY A 92 -4.78 18.73 5.60
CA GLY A 92 -5.90 18.94 6.51
C GLY A 92 -7.17 18.18 6.12
N ARG A 93 -7.39 17.94 4.82
CA ARG A 93 -8.50 17.09 4.36
C ARG A 93 -8.21 15.60 4.50
N LEU A 94 -6.95 15.18 4.40
CA LEU A 94 -6.56 13.77 4.51
C LEU A 94 -6.47 13.28 5.96
N VAL A 95 -6.03 14.13 6.89
CA VAL A 95 -5.79 13.70 8.27
C VAL A 95 -7.07 13.19 8.94
N ASN A 96 -6.96 12.07 9.64
CA ASN A 96 -8.04 11.33 10.29
C ASN A 96 -9.13 10.80 9.35
N GLN A 97 -8.92 10.81 8.04
CA GLN A 97 -9.84 10.19 7.10
C GLN A 97 -9.62 8.70 6.99
N ARG A 98 -10.74 7.97 6.93
CA ARG A 98 -10.77 6.54 6.64
C ARG A 98 -11.01 6.34 5.16
N LEU A 99 -9.99 5.84 4.45
CA LEU A 99 -10.14 5.43 3.06
C LEU A 99 -10.60 3.98 2.99
N VAL A 100 -11.54 3.71 2.09
CA VAL A 100 -12.00 2.36 1.74
C VAL A 100 -11.70 2.14 0.27
N MET A 101 -10.84 1.18 -0.02
CA MET A 101 -10.26 0.90 -1.33
C MET A 101 -10.71 -0.49 -1.78
N ARG A 102 -11.20 -0.57 -3.01
CA ARG A 102 -11.44 -1.87 -3.67
C ARG A 102 -10.16 -2.33 -4.33
N GLY A 103 -9.88 -3.62 -4.27
CA GLY A 103 -8.65 -4.16 -4.79
C GLY A 103 -8.74 -5.64 -5.10
N SER A 104 -7.60 -6.18 -5.48
CA SER A 104 -7.41 -7.60 -5.71
C SER A 104 -6.01 -8.04 -5.31
N VAL A 105 -5.90 -9.32 -4.99
CA VAL A 105 -4.62 -10.02 -4.82
C VAL A 105 -4.60 -11.20 -5.77
N HIS A 106 -3.63 -11.22 -6.67
CA HIS A 106 -3.41 -12.31 -7.62
C HIS A 106 -2.33 -13.24 -7.09
N PHE A 107 -2.70 -14.48 -6.85
CA PHE A 107 -1.82 -15.53 -6.38
C PHE A 107 -1.50 -16.49 -7.51
N ASN A 108 -0.23 -16.83 -7.67
CA ASN A 108 0.24 -17.82 -8.64
C ASN A 108 1.08 -18.89 -7.93
N TRP A 109 0.85 -20.16 -8.27
CA TRP A 109 1.56 -21.31 -7.70
C TRP A 109 2.54 -21.93 -8.69
N ASP A 110 3.63 -22.49 -8.15
CA ASP A 110 4.41 -23.50 -8.83
C ASP A 110 3.69 -24.86 -8.71
N GLY A 111 3.32 -25.44 -9.85
CA GLY A 111 2.66 -26.75 -9.91
C GLY A 111 3.54 -27.92 -9.44
N THR A 112 4.85 -27.71 -9.28
CA THR A 112 5.78 -28.75 -8.81
C THR A 112 5.94 -28.73 -7.29
N SER A 113 6.24 -27.56 -6.72
CA SER A 113 6.48 -27.41 -5.29
C SER A 113 5.23 -27.07 -4.47
N ASN A 114 4.09 -26.80 -5.13
CA ASN A 114 2.84 -26.32 -4.51
C ASN A 114 3.04 -25.06 -3.65
N ARG A 115 4.03 -24.23 -3.99
CA ARG A 115 4.31 -22.97 -3.31
C ARG A 115 3.81 -21.78 -4.12
N VAL A 116 3.43 -20.73 -3.42
CA VAL A 116 3.08 -19.44 -4.04
C VAL A 116 4.36 -18.81 -4.60
N MET A 117 4.40 -18.63 -5.92
CA MET A 117 5.48 -17.98 -6.67
C MET A 117 5.21 -16.50 -6.92
N GLY A 118 3.94 -16.09 -6.94
CA GLY A 118 3.55 -14.70 -7.14
C GLY A 118 2.40 -14.26 -6.23
N LEU A 119 2.49 -13.04 -5.71
CA LEU A 119 1.47 -12.38 -4.89
C LEU A 119 1.40 -10.91 -5.30
N ILE A 120 0.62 -10.59 -6.33
CA ILE A 120 0.50 -9.22 -6.85
C ILE A 120 -0.74 -8.57 -6.26
N THR A 121 -0.56 -7.47 -5.53
CA THR A 121 -1.66 -6.73 -4.90
C THR A 121 -1.89 -5.40 -5.60
N GLN A 122 -3.16 -5.05 -5.79
CA GLN A 122 -3.60 -3.75 -6.29
C GLN A 122 -4.80 -3.28 -5.47
N ALA A 123 -4.84 -2.02 -5.07
CA ALA A 123 -6.00 -1.40 -4.44
C ALA A 123 -6.21 0.04 -4.91
N ASP A 124 -7.43 0.39 -5.28
CA ASP A 124 -7.77 1.71 -5.80
C ASP A 124 -7.82 2.77 -4.68
N MET A 125 -6.72 3.50 -4.53
CA MET A 125 -6.65 4.67 -3.64
C MET A 125 -7.16 5.95 -4.32
N VAL A 126 -7.26 5.98 -5.64
CA VAL A 126 -7.66 7.17 -6.42
C VAL A 126 -9.13 7.49 -6.19
N SER A 127 -10.02 6.51 -6.30
CA SER A 127 -11.47 6.73 -6.13
C SER A 127 -11.85 7.35 -4.78
N PRO A 128 -11.43 6.80 -3.61
CA PRO A 128 -11.78 7.41 -2.32
C PRO A 128 -11.11 8.78 -2.13
N LEU A 129 -9.91 9.01 -2.67
CA LEU A 129 -9.27 10.33 -2.63
C LEU A 129 -9.98 11.35 -3.51
N LEU A 130 -10.47 10.95 -4.69
CA LEU A 130 -11.23 11.82 -5.57
C LEU A 130 -12.56 12.21 -4.92
N GLN A 131 -13.26 11.26 -4.28
CA GLN A 131 -14.46 11.56 -3.50
C GLN A 131 -14.16 12.52 -2.36
N LEU A 132 -13.04 12.33 -1.66
CA LEU A 132 -12.64 13.14 -0.52
C LEU A 132 -12.20 14.55 -0.92
N LEU A 133 -11.47 14.71 -2.04
CA LEU A 133 -10.82 15.96 -2.46
C LEU A 133 -11.64 16.74 -3.51
N GLY A 134 -12.50 16.05 -4.26
CA GLY A 134 -13.43 16.64 -5.21
C GLY A 134 -12.85 17.03 -6.56
N ASN A 135 -11.55 16.80 -6.80
CA ASN A 135 -10.91 17.06 -8.09
C ASN A 135 -9.64 16.21 -8.28
N LEU A 136 -9.28 15.91 -9.53
CA LEU A 136 -8.11 15.09 -9.88
C LEU A 136 -6.77 15.83 -9.69
N GLU A 137 -6.76 17.16 -9.72
CA GLU A 137 -5.54 17.93 -9.54
C GLU A 137 -4.96 17.72 -8.13
N ASP A 138 -5.80 17.83 -7.11
CA ASP A 138 -5.44 17.55 -5.72
C ASP A 138 -5.03 16.08 -5.53
N VAL A 139 -5.72 15.14 -6.19
CA VAL A 139 -5.34 13.71 -6.13
C VAL A 139 -3.96 13.48 -6.75
N SER A 140 -3.66 14.09 -7.89
CA SER A 140 -2.33 14.04 -8.52
C SER A 140 -1.25 14.60 -7.58
N ARG A 141 -1.54 15.71 -6.89
CA ARG A 141 -0.65 16.31 -5.91
C ARG A 141 -0.38 15.40 -4.71
N VAL A 142 -1.35 14.60 -4.27
CA VAL A 142 -1.15 13.58 -3.22
C VAL A 142 -0.03 12.61 -3.62
N PHE A 143 0.01 12.14 -4.87
CA PHE A 143 0.97 11.11 -5.30
C PHE A 143 2.32 11.63 -5.83
N ARG A 144 2.43 12.91 -6.21
CA ARG A 144 3.60 13.49 -6.92
C ARG A 144 4.98 13.18 -6.31
N ARG A 145 5.07 13.05 -4.99
CA ARG A 145 6.29 12.67 -4.24
C ARG A 145 5.97 11.75 -3.06
N ALA A 146 4.85 11.03 -3.16
CA ALA A 146 4.46 10.08 -2.14
C ALA A 146 5.36 8.85 -2.17
N ARG A 147 5.49 8.22 -1.01
CA ARG A 147 6.13 6.92 -0.85
C ARG A 147 5.16 5.76 -1.05
N ILE A 148 3.99 6.05 -1.60
CA ILE A 148 2.95 5.09 -1.97
C ILE A 148 2.45 5.42 -3.37
N ASN A 149 2.14 4.41 -4.16
CA ASN A 149 1.58 4.58 -5.49
C ASN A 149 0.03 4.62 -5.43
N PRO A 150 -0.66 4.96 -6.55
CA PRO A 150 -2.12 4.97 -6.62
C PRO A 150 -2.80 3.61 -6.36
N GLU A 151 -2.05 2.51 -6.46
CA GLU A 151 -2.52 1.15 -6.21
C GLU A 151 -2.34 0.73 -4.73
N SER A 152 -2.02 1.67 -3.84
CA SER A 152 -1.76 1.44 -2.41
C SER A 152 -0.50 0.62 -2.10
N ASN A 153 0.43 0.51 -3.05
CA ASN A 153 1.70 -0.16 -2.84
C ASN A 153 2.77 0.85 -2.39
N ILE A 154 3.48 0.54 -1.30
CA ILE A 154 4.61 1.36 -0.84
C ILE A 154 5.73 1.26 -1.88
N VAL A 155 6.24 2.40 -2.30
CA VAL A 155 7.35 2.49 -3.24
C VAL A 155 8.63 2.04 -2.50
N PRO A 156 9.50 1.21 -3.10
CA PRO A 156 10.79 0.88 -2.49
C PRO A 156 11.67 2.13 -2.29
N GLY A 157 12.34 2.21 -1.14
CA GLY A 157 13.29 3.29 -0.83
C GLY A 157 14.00 3.09 0.51
N GLU A 158 15.01 3.92 0.80
CA GLU A 158 15.90 3.79 1.98
C GLU A 158 15.17 3.75 3.33
N TYR A 159 13.94 4.27 3.40
CA TYR A 159 13.10 4.19 4.60
C TYR A 159 12.59 2.78 4.91
N LEU A 160 12.69 1.83 3.98
CA LEU A 160 12.37 0.42 4.22
C LEU A 160 13.51 -0.31 4.96
N ASP A 161 14.75 0.16 4.82
CA ASP A 161 15.95 -0.47 5.40
C ASP A 161 16.11 -0.16 6.89
N GLN A 162 15.40 0.86 7.39
CA GLN A 162 15.37 1.24 8.81
C GLN A 162 14.60 0.25 9.69
N TYR A 163 13.92 -0.73 9.08
CA TYR A 163 13.06 -1.68 9.77
C TYR A 163 13.68 -3.08 9.75
N THR A 164 14.47 -3.35 10.78
CA THR A 164 14.95 -4.71 11.06
C THR A 164 13.79 -5.52 11.63
N LEU A 165 13.49 -6.68 11.03
CA LEU A 165 12.58 -7.65 11.63
C LEU A 165 13.22 -8.13 12.94
N SER A 166 12.74 -7.63 14.08
CA SER A 166 13.07 -8.21 15.38
C SER A 166 12.35 -9.55 15.49
N TYR A 167 13.08 -10.63 15.34
CA TYR A 167 12.62 -12.00 15.59
C TYR A 167 12.59 -12.28 17.09
#